data_AF-A0ABD3PGR4-F1
#
_entry.id   AF-A0ABD3PGR4-F1
#
_cell.length_a   1.000
_cell.length_b   1.000
_cell.length_c   1.000
_cell.angle_alpha   90.00
_cell.angle_beta   90.00
_cell.angle_gamma   90.00
#
_symmetry.space_group_name_H-M   'P 1'
#
loop_
_entity.id
_entity.type
_entity.pdbx_description
1 polymer ?
#
loop_
_entity_poly.entity_id
_entity_poly.type
_entity_poly.pdbx_seq_one_letter_code
_entity_poly.pdbx_strand_id
1 'polypeptide(L)'
;MKMAFLRTSLLVSASLSIAAPAVAFLPGPQTPVRYANPSQLNVILGEDLDSVGIDENLGGVGLAKRCAIKISGTAKKGGNADAVLNLNDLVRYEKMVSLSEEEVNTAMEKFGCKLICNGFGKELYYFPDESARVEDRVIKLAPDEAAKDALAKAASVGDAKFVVVNFLGGDDLIYGEVKNACDLIVQELNIPDKAKISFNSVSFTDFEDGTCSVTVMTSDGQSGSDEGVDAAIAKGEAYAYGGKWYTVTKEDITTATE
;
A
#
# COMPACT_ATOMS: atom_id res chain seq x y z
N MET A 1 51.85 3.73 -45.57
CA MET A 1 51.44 2.44 -46.18
C MET A 1 51.37 1.39 -45.08
N LYS A 2 50.19 1.17 -44.50
CA LYS A 2 49.85 0.05 -43.61
C LYS A 2 48.32 -0.10 -43.66
N MET A 3 47.87 -1.14 -44.36
CA MET A 3 46.49 -1.60 -44.36
C MET A 3 46.15 -2.14 -42.97
N ALA A 4 45.04 -1.70 -42.39
CA ALA A 4 44.44 -2.33 -41.22
C ALA A 4 43.12 -2.98 -41.63
N PHE A 5 43.11 -4.31 -41.56
CA PHE A 5 42.00 -5.21 -41.84
C PHE A 5 40.80 -4.92 -40.93
N LEU A 6 39.64 -4.68 -41.53
CA LEU A 6 38.34 -4.77 -40.88
C LEU A 6 38.07 -6.25 -40.53
N ARG A 7 37.97 -6.59 -39.25
CA ARG A 7 37.41 -7.87 -38.79
C ARG A 7 35.95 -7.65 -38.41
N THR A 8 35.06 -8.00 -39.33
CA THR A 8 33.62 -8.07 -39.09
C THR A 8 33.32 -9.39 -38.38
N SER A 9 33.14 -9.35 -37.07
CA SER A 9 32.64 -10.50 -36.30
C SER A 9 31.11 -10.42 -36.26
N LEU A 10 30.46 -11.18 -37.13
CA LEU A 10 29.01 -11.37 -37.13
C LEU A 10 28.66 -12.41 -36.04
N LEU A 11 28.19 -11.97 -34.88
CA LEU A 11 27.63 -12.85 -33.86
C LEU A 11 26.17 -13.13 -34.22
N VAL A 12 25.92 -14.29 -34.81
CA VAL A 12 24.58 -14.85 -35.00
C VAL A 12 24.12 -15.41 -33.65
N SER A 13 23.29 -14.65 -32.93
CA SER A 13 22.64 -15.13 -31.71
C SER A 13 21.46 -16.00 -32.11
N ALA A 14 21.62 -17.32 -32.03
CA ALA A 14 20.53 -18.26 -32.21
C ALA A 14 19.65 -18.25 -30.94
N SER A 15 18.56 -17.50 -30.97
CA SER A 15 17.51 -17.57 -29.96
C SER A 15 16.75 -18.89 -30.11
N LEU A 16 17.01 -19.83 -29.20
CA LEU A 16 16.24 -21.05 -29.05
C LEU A 16 14.90 -20.72 -28.38
N SER A 17 13.86 -20.45 -29.17
CA SER A 17 12.49 -20.34 -28.65
C SER A 17 12.01 -21.72 -28.23
N ILE A 18 12.13 -22.01 -26.93
CA ILE A 18 11.38 -23.11 -26.31
C ILE A 18 9.94 -22.59 -26.15
N ALA A 19 9.12 -22.85 -27.16
CA ALA A 19 7.67 -22.72 -27.02
C ALA A 19 7.20 -23.79 -26.03
N ALA A 20 6.97 -23.38 -24.78
CA ALA A 20 6.21 -24.20 -23.86
C ALA A 20 4.79 -24.34 -24.43
N PRO A 21 4.24 -25.55 -24.60
CA PRO A 21 2.84 -25.68 -24.94
C PRO A 21 2.03 -25.07 -23.81
N ALA A 22 1.32 -23.98 -24.10
CA ALA A 22 0.24 -23.50 -23.26
C ALA A 22 -0.81 -24.62 -23.22
N VAL A 23 -0.79 -25.41 -22.14
CA VAL A 23 -1.90 -26.32 -21.83
C VAL A 23 -3.03 -25.42 -21.37
N ALA A 24 -3.82 -24.95 -22.31
CA ALA A 24 -5.11 -24.35 -22.02
C ALA A 24 -5.92 -25.37 -21.22
N PHE A 25 -6.53 -24.92 -20.13
CA PHE A 25 -7.59 -25.65 -19.44
C PHE A 25 -8.75 -25.82 -20.41
N LEU A 26 -8.69 -26.85 -21.24
CA LEU A 26 -9.87 -27.31 -21.96
C LEU A 26 -10.77 -27.99 -20.91
N PRO A 27 -12.02 -27.56 -20.75
CA PRO A 27 -12.96 -28.29 -19.92
C PRO A 27 -13.01 -29.73 -20.42
N GLY A 28 -12.74 -30.68 -19.51
CA GLY A 28 -12.79 -32.10 -19.84
C GLY A 28 -14.16 -32.48 -20.43
N PRO A 29 -14.25 -33.62 -21.13
CA PRO A 29 -15.52 -34.11 -21.66
C PRO A 29 -16.55 -34.13 -20.53
N GLN A 30 -17.64 -33.38 -20.70
CA GLN A 30 -18.74 -33.35 -19.77
C GLN A 30 -19.40 -34.73 -19.76
N THR A 31 -18.93 -35.61 -18.88
CA THR A 31 -19.76 -36.71 -18.42
C THR A 31 -20.98 -36.06 -17.76
N PRO A 32 -22.22 -36.49 -18.09
CA PRO A 32 -23.38 -36.01 -17.37
C PRO A 32 -23.20 -36.40 -15.90
N VAL A 33 -22.86 -35.41 -15.08
CA VAL A 33 -22.79 -35.57 -13.64
C VAL A 33 -24.22 -35.91 -13.23
N ARG A 34 -24.45 -37.18 -12.91
CA ARG A 34 -25.65 -37.55 -12.15
C ARG A 34 -25.50 -36.85 -10.82
N TYR A 35 -26.20 -35.73 -10.66
CA TYR A 35 -26.43 -35.15 -9.34
C TYR A 35 -27.07 -36.24 -8.50
N ALA A 36 -26.29 -36.86 -7.61
CA ALA A 36 -26.86 -37.61 -6.52
C ALA A 36 -27.75 -36.62 -5.77
N ASN A 37 -29.00 -37.00 -5.51
CA ASN A 37 -29.86 -36.20 -4.65
C ASN A 37 -29.08 -35.94 -3.34
N PRO A 38 -28.99 -34.69 -2.86
CA PRO A 38 -28.26 -34.37 -1.62
C PRO A 38 -28.71 -35.22 -0.42
N SER A 39 -29.93 -35.75 -0.47
CA SER A 39 -30.49 -36.70 0.51
C SER A 39 -29.83 -38.09 0.54
N GLN A 40 -28.93 -38.41 -0.39
CA GLN A 40 -28.18 -39.68 -0.41
C GLN A 40 -26.74 -39.55 0.13
N LEU A 41 -26.27 -38.33 0.36
CA LEU A 41 -25.03 -38.07 1.06
C LEU A 41 -25.37 -37.93 2.54
N ASN A 42 -24.71 -38.70 3.42
CA ASN A 42 -24.69 -38.42 4.86
C ASN A 42 -23.93 -37.12 5.10
N VAL A 43 -24.48 -35.99 4.63
CA VAL A 43 -23.99 -34.66 4.94
C VAL A 43 -24.26 -34.47 6.42
N ILE A 44 -23.18 -34.33 7.20
CA ILE A 44 -23.29 -33.85 8.57
C ILE A 44 -23.85 -32.43 8.45
N LEU A 45 -25.15 -32.29 8.69
CA LEU A 45 -25.76 -30.98 8.90
C LEU A 45 -25.18 -30.46 10.21
N GLY A 46 -24.72 -29.20 10.21
CA GLY A 46 -24.38 -28.54 11.47
C GLY A 46 -25.59 -28.62 12.41
N GLU A 47 -25.34 -28.82 13.70
CA GLU A 47 -26.41 -28.66 14.69
C GLU A 47 -27.02 -27.25 14.55
N ASP A 48 -28.34 -27.12 14.77
CA ASP A 48 -29.06 -25.83 14.89
C ASP A 48 -28.60 -25.06 16.15
N LEU A 49 -27.29 -24.85 16.30
CA LEU A 49 -26.67 -23.94 17.27
C LEU A 49 -26.73 -22.48 16.78
N ASP A 50 -27.22 -22.25 15.56
CA ASP A 50 -27.27 -20.96 14.84
C ASP A 50 -28.33 -19.96 15.36
N SER A 51 -28.80 -20.07 16.61
CA SER A 51 -29.68 -19.06 17.23
C SER A 51 -28.96 -18.12 18.19
N VAL A 52 -27.68 -18.38 18.52
CA VAL A 52 -26.86 -17.41 19.24
C VAL A 52 -26.29 -16.46 18.20
N GLY A 53 -26.85 -15.25 18.13
CA GLY A 53 -26.33 -14.20 17.25
C GLY A 53 -24.82 -14.07 17.44
N ILE A 54 -24.05 -14.29 16.38
CA ILE A 54 -22.61 -14.13 16.40
C ILE A 54 -22.36 -12.64 16.63
N ASP A 55 -21.84 -12.30 17.81
CA ASP A 55 -21.41 -10.94 18.09
C ASP A 55 -20.13 -10.67 17.30
N GLU A 56 -20.27 -9.92 16.20
CA GLU A 56 -19.17 -9.50 15.34
C GLU A 56 -18.13 -8.63 16.07
N ASN A 57 -18.41 -8.18 17.31
CA ASN A 57 -17.46 -7.47 18.15
C ASN A 57 -16.57 -8.42 18.97
N LEU A 58 -16.79 -9.73 18.92
CA LEU A 58 -16.00 -10.73 19.63
C LEU A 58 -15.06 -11.50 18.67
N GLY A 59 -14.08 -12.18 19.27
CA GLY A 59 -13.15 -13.04 18.55
C GLY A 59 -12.29 -12.31 17.51
N GLY A 60 -11.93 -13.03 16.45
CA GLY A 60 -11.05 -12.51 15.39
C GLY A 60 -11.67 -11.38 14.56
N VAL A 61 -12.99 -11.40 14.34
CA VAL A 61 -13.70 -10.37 13.56
C VAL A 61 -13.71 -9.05 14.32
N GLY A 62 -14.09 -9.06 15.59
CA GLY A 62 -14.07 -7.86 16.42
C GLY A 62 -12.67 -7.31 16.62
N LEU A 63 -11.66 -8.16 16.65
CA LEU A 63 -10.26 -7.74 16.67
C LEU A 63 -9.84 -7.06 15.37
N ALA A 64 -10.25 -7.57 14.21
CA ALA A 64 -9.98 -6.92 12.92
C ALA A 64 -10.63 -5.54 12.82
N LYS A 65 -11.91 -5.42 13.24
CA LYS A 65 -12.66 -4.15 13.22
C LYS A 65 -12.09 -3.06 14.12
N ARG A 66 -11.38 -3.43 15.19
CA ARG A 66 -10.85 -2.49 16.18
C ARG A 66 -9.39 -2.14 15.97
N CYS A 67 -8.69 -2.80 15.05
CA CYS A 67 -7.25 -2.64 14.93
C CYS A 67 -6.87 -1.88 13.66
N ALA A 68 -5.85 -1.03 13.78
CA ALA A 68 -5.17 -0.47 12.63
C ALA A 68 -4.13 -1.48 12.12
N ILE A 69 -4.15 -1.76 10.81
CA ILE A 69 -3.21 -2.68 10.17
C ILE A 69 -2.20 -1.83 9.39
N LYS A 70 -0.92 -1.92 9.76
CA LYS A 70 0.19 -1.28 9.05
C LYS A 70 0.96 -2.30 8.23
N ILE A 71 1.08 -2.02 6.94
CA ILE A 71 2.06 -2.65 6.05
C ILE A 71 3.21 -1.67 5.88
N SER A 72 4.44 -2.11 6.11
CA SER A 72 5.63 -1.27 5.91
C SER A 72 6.66 -1.95 5.02
N GLY A 73 7.40 -1.14 4.28
CA GLY A 73 8.39 -1.63 3.34
C GLY A 73 9.36 -0.58 2.87
N THR A 74 10.18 -0.97 1.89
CA THR A 74 11.15 -0.08 1.24
C THR A 74 10.84 0.04 -0.24
N ALA A 75 10.96 1.25 -0.77
CA ALA A 75 10.84 1.51 -2.19
C ALA A 75 12.21 1.85 -2.78
N LYS A 76 12.43 1.45 -4.03
CA LYS A 76 13.59 1.87 -4.82
C LYS A 76 13.11 2.42 -6.15
N LYS A 77 13.68 3.54 -6.57
CA LYS A 77 13.46 4.09 -7.91
C LYS A 77 13.93 3.06 -8.94
N GLY A 78 12.99 2.43 -9.64
CA GLY A 78 13.31 1.56 -10.77
C GLY A 78 13.57 2.46 -11.97
N GLY A 79 14.80 2.54 -12.47
CA GLY A 79 15.22 3.50 -13.52
C GLY A 79 14.13 3.93 -14.53
N ASN A 80 13.96 3.17 -15.62
CA ASN A 80 12.84 3.34 -16.59
C ASN A 80 11.70 2.33 -16.32
N ALA A 81 11.62 1.78 -15.12
CA ALA A 81 10.71 0.68 -14.78
C ALA A 81 9.88 1.05 -13.54
N ASP A 82 8.85 0.26 -13.25
CA ASP A 82 8.07 0.44 -12.02
C ASP A 82 8.99 0.42 -10.78
N ALA A 83 8.65 1.22 -9.76
CA ALA A 83 9.44 1.22 -8.54
C ALA A 83 9.39 -0.17 -7.89
N VAL A 84 10.51 -0.57 -7.29
CA VAL A 84 10.63 -1.88 -6.64
C VAL A 84 10.28 -1.71 -5.18
N LEU A 85 9.06 -2.13 -4.84
CA LEU A 85 8.54 -2.14 -3.47
C LEU A 85 8.81 -3.50 -2.82
N ASN A 86 9.53 -3.48 -1.70
CA ASN A 86 9.81 -4.66 -0.88
C ASN A 86 9.05 -4.54 0.42
N LEU A 87 8.18 -5.51 0.69
CA LEU A 87 7.47 -5.63 1.96
C LEU A 87 8.44 -6.09 3.04
N ASN A 88 8.43 -5.39 4.17
CA ASN A 88 9.26 -5.73 5.32
C ASN A 88 8.40 -6.32 6.43
N ASP A 89 7.33 -5.62 6.82
CA ASP A 89 6.55 -5.97 8.01
C ASP A 89 5.04 -5.78 7.78
N LEU A 90 4.27 -6.55 8.55
CA LEU A 90 2.83 -6.43 8.72
C LEU A 90 2.53 -6.39 10.22
N VAL A 91 2.14 -5.22 10.73
CA VAL A 91 1.96 -4.96 12.16
C VAL A 91 0.53 -4.53 12.43
N ARG A 92 -0.05 -5.04 13.51
CA ARG A 92 -1.38 -4.70 14.00
C ARG A 92 -1.25 -3.83 15.25
N TYR A 93 -1.94 -2.71 15.24
CA TYR A 93 -2.04 -1.77 16.34
C TYR A 93 -3.46 -1.79 16.91
N GLU A 94 -3.60 -1.61 18.22
CA GLU A 94 -4.89 -1.51 18.89
C GLU A 94 -5.66 -0.26 18.44
N LYS A 95 -4.96 0.83 18.16
CA LYS A 95 -5.54 2.11 17.75
C LYS A 95 -4.49 2.99 17.08
N MET A 96 -4.96 4.10 16.51
CA MET A 96 -4.10 5.22 16.14
C MET A 96 -4.15 6.32 17.20
N VAL A 97 -3.04 7.04 17.35
CA VAL A 97 -2.94 8.19 18.26
C VAL A 97 -3.19 9.45 17.46
N SER A 98 -4.22 10.22 17.84
CA SER A 98 -4.49 11.54 17.27
C SER A 98 -3.51 12.57 17.82
N LEU A 99 -2.99 13.43 16.94
CA LEU A 99 -2.01 14.47 17.27
C LEU A 99 -2.57 15.85 16.91
N SER A 100 -2.19 16.85 17.70
CA SER A 100 -2.36 18.26 17.33
C SER A 100 -1.32 18.67 16.28
N GLU A 101 -1.64 19.71 15.51
CA GLU A 101 -0.70 20.26 14.53
C GLU A 101 0.55 20.84 15.22
N GLU A 102 0.40 21.42 16.41
CA GLU A 102 1.49 21.94 17.22
C GLU A 102 2.46 20.84 17.66
N GLU A 103 1.94 19.68 18.10
CA GLU A 103 2.77 18.52 18.47
C GLU A 103 3.58 18.01 17.28
N VAL A 104 2.94 17.87 16.12
CA VAL A 104 3.62 17.42 14.90
C VAL A 104 4.70 18.40 14.48
N ASN A 105 4.39 19.71 14.46
CA ASN A 105 5.37 20.74 14.09
C ASN A 105 6.54 20.78 15.06
N THR A 106 6.28 20.74 16.37
CA THR A 106 7.32 20.73 17.40
C THR A 106 8.25 19.52 17.27
N ALA A 107 7.68 18.33 17.06
CA ALA A 107 8.46 17.11 16.86
C ALA A 107 9.24 17.14 15.53
N MET A 108 8.62 17.62 14.44
CA MET A 108 9.32 17.76 13.16
C MET A 108 10.54 18.68 13.26
N GLU A 109 10.39 19.84 13.91
CA GLU A 109 11.50 20.78 14.16
C GLU A 109 12.59 20.15 15.03
N LYS A 110 12.20 19.45 16.10
CA LYS A 110 13.12 18.78 17.03
C LYS A 110 13.98 17.71 16.34
N PHE A 111 13.42 16.97 15.38
CA PHE A 111 14.09 15.85 14.72
C PHE A 111 14.54 16.14 13.28
N GLY A 112 14.48 17.41 12.83
CA GLY A 112 14.86 17.80 11.48
C GLY A 112 13.99 17.17 10.39
N CYS A 113 12.77 16.74 10.73
CA CYS A 113 11.83 16.20 9.76
C CYS A 113 11.14 17.35 9.01
N LYS A 114 10.77 17.09 7.75
CA LYS A 114 10.10 18.08 6.91
C LYS A 114 8.98 17.42 6.14
N LEU A 115 7.80 18.04 6.17
CA LEU A 115 6.70 17.70 5.28
C LEU A 115 7.03 18.14 3.85
N ILE A 116 6.97 17.19 2.91
CA ILE A 116 7.21 17.45 1.48
C ILE A 116 5.90 17.70 0.77
N CYS A 117 4.93 16.82 0.97
CA CYS A 117 3.57 16.99 0.49
C CYS A 117 2.60 16.15 1.30
N ASN A 118 1.34 16.54 1.21
CA ASN A 118 0.21 15.71 1.57
C ASN A 118 -0.85 15.80 0.48
N GLY A 119 -1.66 14.75 0.35
CA GLY A 119 -2.74 14.71 -0.62
C GLY A 119 -3.87 13.83 -0.14
N PHE A 120 -5.07 14.12 -0.62
CA PHE A 120 -6.27 13.37 -0.28
C PHE A 120 -6.94 12.86 -1.55
N GLY A 121 -7.38 11.61 -1.51
CA GLY A 121 -8.06 10.94 -2.60
C GLY A 121 -9.33 10.26 -2.10
N LYS A 122 -10.35 10.30 -2.94
CA LYS A 122 -11.60 9.57 -2.75
C LYS A 122 -11.85 8.72 -3.98
N GLU A 123 -12.23 7.48 -3.73
CA GLU A 123 -12.57 6.52 -4.74
C GLU A 123 -13.86 6.97 -5.43
N LEU A 124 -13.84 6.92 -6.76
CA LEU A 124 -14.98 7.30 -7.58
C LEU A 124 -15.24 6.21 -8.62
N TYR A 125 -16.41 5.60 -8.46
CA TYR A 125 -17.03 4.74 -9.46
C TYR A 125 -18.18 5.52 -10.07
N TYR A 126 -18.04 5.94 -11.32
CA TYR A 126 -19.14 6.62 -12.01
C TYR A 126 -19.40 6.07 -13.40
N PHE A 127 -20.68 6.07 -13.74
CA PHE A 127 -21.22 5.65 -15.01
C PHE A 127 -21.57 6.92 -15.78
N PRO A 128 -20.84 7.27 -16.85
CA PRO A 128 -21.16 8.47 -17.62
C PRO A 128 -22.54 8.38 -18.28
N ASP A 129 -22.99 7.17 -18.62
CA ASP A 129 -24.35 6.90 -19.06
C ASP A 129 -24.80 5.46 -18.70
N GLU A 130 -26.10 5.22 -18.51
CA GLU A 130 -26.66 3.89 -18.15
C GLU A 130 -26.56 2.86 -19.29
N SER A 131 -26.33 3.32 -20.52
CA SER A 131 -26.13 2.52 -21.72
C SER A 131 -24.65 2.25 -22.04
N ALA A 132 -23.74 2.80 -21.23
CA ALA A 132 -22.32 2.82 -21.50
C ALA A 132 -21.80 1.41 -21.33
N ARG A 133 -20.83 1.05 -22.17
CA ARG A 133 -20.26 -0.29 -22.07
C ARG A 133 -19.44 -0.38 -20.80
N VAL A 134 -19.21 -1.60 -20.32
CA VAL A 134 -18.44 -1.83 -19.09
C VAL A 134 -17.04 -1.24 -19.21
N GLU A 135 -16.46 -1.24 -20.42
CA GLU A 135 -15.18 -0.62 -20.76
C GLU A 135 -15.15 0.93 -20.65
N ASP A 136 -16.30 1.60 -20.69
CA ASP A 136 -16.40 3.06 -20.57
C ASP A 136 -16.52 3.50 -19.09
N ARG A 137 -16.49 2.56 -18.15
CA ARG A 137 -16.53 2.84 -16.71
C ARG A 137 -15.24 3.53 -16.30
N VAL A 138 -15.40 4.66 -15.63
CA VAL A 138 -14.26 5.37 -15.06
C VAL A 138 -14.13 4.97 -13.59
N ILE A 139 -12.99 4.36 -13.29
CA ILE A 139 -12.61 3.97 -11.92
C ILE A 139 -11.45 4.87 -11.52
N LYS A 140 -11.65 5.64 -10.46
CA LYS A 140 -10.57 6.41 -9.82
C LYS A 140 -10.31 5.79 -8.46
N LEU A 141 -9.10 5.28 -8.27
CA LEU A 141 -8.67 4.68 -7.02
C LEU A 141 -8.24 5.76 -6.03
N ALA A 142 -8.66 5.65 -4.78
CA ALA A 142 -8.36 6.65 -3.75
C ALA A 142 -6.84 6.88 -3.57
N PRO A 143 -5.97 5.85 -3.51
CA PRO A 143 -4.53 6.06 -3.36
C PRO A 143 -3.89 6.82 -4.53
N ASP A 144 -4.31 6.54 -5.77
CA ASP A 144 -3.79 7.20 -6.96
C ASP A 144 -4.18 8.67 -7.02
N GLU A 145 -5.44 9.00 -6.70
CA GLU A 145 -5.88 10.40 -6.64
C GLU A 145 -5.18 11.14 -5.47
N ALA A 146 -4.97 10.49 -4.33
CA ALA A 146 -4.22 11.06 -3.20
C ALA A 146 -2.76 11.35 -3.58
N ALA A 147 -2.10 10.44 -4.31
CA ALA A 147 -0.75 10.64 -4.82
C ALA A 147 -0.68 11.81 -5.82
N LYS A 148 -1.63 11.91 -6.76
CA LYS A 148 -1.70 13.04 -7.72
C LYS A 148 -1.91 14.37 -7.00
N ASP A 149 -2.80 14.42 -6.02
CA ASP A 149 -3.04 15.63 -5.22
C ASP A 149 -1.80 16.02 -4.40
N ALA A 150 -1.09 15.05 -3.83
CA ALA A 150 0.16 15.29 -3.11
C ALA A 150 1.27 15.83 -4.03
N LEU A 151 1.44 15.24 -5.21
CA LEU A 151 2.45 15.65 -6.18
C LEU A 151 2.20 17.07 -6.71
N ALA A 152 0.93 17.47 -6.89
CA ALA A 152 0.57 18.83 -7.29
C ALA A 152 0.99 19.90 -6.26
N LYS A 153 1.19 19.50 -4.99
CA LYS A 153 1.55 20.36 -3.86
C LYS A 153 2.99 20.14 -3.36
N ALA A 154 3.78 19.32 -4.07
CA ALA A 154 5.09 18.88 -3.60
C ALA A 154 6.11 20.02 -3.47
N ALA A 155 6.66 20.15 -2.27
CA ALA A 155 7.86 20.93 -2.03
C ALA A 155 9.12 20.18 -2.54
N SER A 156 10.24 20.89 -2.64
CA SER A 156 11.53 20.26 -2.94
C SER A 156 11.98 19.34 -1.80
N VAL A 157 12.34 18.11 -2.16
CA VAL A 157 12.92 17.08 -1.27
C VAL A 157 14.33 17.47 -0.79
N GLY A 158 15.06 18.27 -1.58
CA GLY A 158 16.45 18.65 -1.27
C GLY A 158 17.40 17.44 -1.20
N ASP A 159 18.40 17.51 -0.32
CA ASP A 159 19.42 16.47 -0.13
C ASP A 159 19.03 15.43 0.95
N ALA A 160 17.73 15.17 1.11
CA ALA A 160 17.24 14.27 2.14
C ALA A 160 17.82 12.85 2.03
N LYS A 161 18.23 12.28 3.16
CA LYS A 161 18.78 10.92 3.23
C LYS A 161 17.69 9.86 3.38
N PHE A 162 16.59 10.21 4.03
CA PHE A 162 15.45 9.33 4.22
C PHE A 162 14.18 10.05 3.79
N VAL A 163 13.37 9.36 2.99
CA VAL A 163 12.04 9.79 2.56
C VAL A 163 11.05 8.72 2.99
N VAL A 164 9.96 9.14 3.61
CA VAL A 164 8.92 8.26 4.11
C VAL A 164 7.61 8.62 3.45
N VAL A 165 6.98 7.66 2.80
CA VAL A 165 5.69 7.80 2.12
C VAL A 165 4.64 7.08 2.95
N ASN A 166 3.74 7.83 3.57
CA ASN A 166 2.71 7.29 4.45
C ASN A 166 1.35 7.36 3.76
N PHE A 167 0.68 6.22 3.68
CA PHE A 167 -0.71 6.08 3.23
C PHE A 167 -1.59 5.77 4.44
N LEU A 168 -2.73 6.43 4.50
CA LEU A 168 -3.74 6.23 5.54
C LEU A 168 -5.13 6.18 4.88
N GLY A 169 -5.93 5.17 5.18
CA GLY A 169 -7.28 5.04 4.64
C GLY A 169 -8.18 4.14 5.48
N GLY A 170 -9.38 3.90 4.95
CA GLY A 170 -10.35 2.96 5.51
C GLY A 170 -9.80 1.54 5.60
N ASP A 171 -10.59 0.62 6.17
CA ASP A 171 -10.22 -0.80 6.23
C ASP A 171 -10.29 -1.50 4.86
N ASP A 172 -10.88 -0.84 3.87
CA ASP A 172 -10.91 -1.24 2.47
C ASP A 172 -9.65 -0.83 1.68
N LEU A 173 -8.67 -0.15 2.30
CA LEU A 173 -7.44 0.28 1.64
C LEU A 173 -6.62 -0.93 1.13
N ILE A 174 -6.58 -1.11 -0.20
CA ILE A 174 -5.92 -2.26 -0.83
C ILE A 174 -4.43 -1.97 -1.09
N TYR A 175 -3.55 -2.85 -0.60
CA TYR A 175 -2.10 -2.72 -0.80
C TYR A 175 -1.68 -2.61 -2.27
N GLY A 176 -2.35 -3.34 -3.18
CA GLY A 176 -2.04 -3.29 -4.61
C GLY A 176 -2.20 -1.89 -5.22
N GLU A 177 -3.16 -1.12 -4.73
CA GLU A 177 -3.42 0.26 -5.16
C GLU A 177 -2.41 1.21 -4.53
N VAL A 178 -2.12 1.02 -3.25
CA VAL A 178 -1.06 1.76 -2.54
C VAL A 178 0.30 1.55 -3.20
N LYS A 179 0.58 0.33 -3.67
CA LYS A 179 1.80 0.01 -4.42
C LYS A 179 1.92 0.91 -5.66
N ASN A 180 0.87 0.99 -6.47
CA ASN A 180 0.85 1.79 -7.69
C ASN A 180 0.99 3.29 -7.39
N ALA A 181 0.28 3.78 -6.37
CA ALA A 181 0.36 5.17 -5.93
C ALA A 181 1.75 5.52 -5.37
N CYS A 182 2.40 4.58 -4.67
CA CYS A 182 3.76 4.76 -4.18
C CYS A 182 4.77 4.80 -5.34
N ASP A 183 4.60 3.93 -6.34
CA ASP A 183 5.40 3.95 -7.57
C ASP A 183 5.31 5.31 -8.26
N LEU A 184 4.10 5.87 -8.38
CA LEU A 184 3.87 7.21 -8.94
C LEU A 184 4.61 8.31 -8.16
N ILE A 185 4.52 8.32 -6.82
CA ILE A 185 5.22 9.31 -5.99
C ILE A 185 6.73 9.19 -6.15
N VAL A 186 7.27 7.97 -6.12
CA VAL A 186 8.73 7.75 -6.18
C VAL A 186 9.31 8.11 -7.56
N GLN A 187 8.54 7.94 -8.63
CA GLN A 187 8.96 8.29 -9.98
C GLN A 187 8.93 9.80 -10.23
N GLU A 188 7.83 10.47 -9.85
CA GLU A 188 7.59 11.88 -10.14
C GLU A 188 8.28 12.83 -9.16
N LEU A 189 8.48 12.41 -7.91
CA LEU A 189 9.20 13.21 -6.93
C LEU A 189 10.70 13.15 -7.22
N ASN A 190 11.35 14.32 -7.20
CA ASN A 190 12.80 14.43 -7.43
C ASN A 190 13.60 14.01 -6.18
N ILE A 191 13.46 12.73 -5.79
CA ILE A 191 14.16 12.11 -4.68
C ILE A 191 15.61 11.83 -5.08
N PRO A 192 16.61 12.18 -4.26
CA PRO A 192 18.00 11.84 -4.53
C PRO A 192 18.22 10.32 -4.68
N ASP A 193 19.01 9.89 -5.67
CA ASP A 193 19.27 8.46 -5.93
C ASP A 193 19.85 7.68 -4.74
N LYS A 194 20.50 8.39 -3.81
CA LYS A 194 21.10 7.83 -2.60
C LYS A 194 20.16 7.81 -1.40
N ALA A 195 18.99 8.46 -1.50
CA ALA A 195 18.02 8.50 -0.43
C ALA A 195 17.40 7.11 -0.23
N LYS A 196 17.17 6.73 1.02
CA LYS A 196 16.40 5.55 1.37
C LYS A 196 14.93 5.92 1.42
N ILE A 197 14.11 5.21 0.66
CA ILE A 197 12.67 5.43 0.63
C ILE A 197 12.01 4.29 1.40
N SER A 198 11.28 4.62 2.45
CA SER A 198 10.36 3.71 3.12
C SER A 198 8.93 4.11 2.83
N PHE A 199 8.03 3.14 2.87
CA PHE A 199 6.61 3.41 2.80
C PHE A 199 5.88 2.70 3.94
N ASN A 200 4.78 3.31 4.35
CA ASN A 200 3.84 2.77 5.31
C ASN A 200 2.44 2.88 4.72
N SER A 201 1.63 1.84 4.90
CA SER A 201 0.22 1.81 4.54
C SER A 201 -0.58 1.39 5.75
N VAL A 202 -1.41 2.28 6.28
CA VAL A 202 -2.25 2.01 7.43
C VAL A 202 -3.71 1.99 6.99
N SER A 203 -4.39 0.87 7.22
CA SER A 203 -5.82 0.69 7.02
C SER A 203 -6.50 0.60 8.39
N PHE A 204 -7.57 1.38 8.61
CA PHE A 204 -8.28 1.39 9.89
C PHE A 204 -9.74 1.80 9.71
N THR A 205 -10.66 1.07 10.36
CA THR A 205 -12.12 1.25 10.24
C THR A 205 -12.63 2.60 10.77
N ASP A 206 -11.82 3.35 11.53
CA ASP A 206 -12.19 4.71 11.97
C ASP A 206 -12.12 5.76 10.84
N PHE A 207 -11.57 5.42 9.67
CA PHE A 207 -11.54 6.29 8.49
C PHE A 207 -12.61 5.88 7.48
N GLU A 208 -13.08 6.85 6.68
CA GLU A 208 -14.15 6.62 5.71
C GLU A 208 -13.70 5.64 4.60
N ASP A 209 -14.52 4.62 4.33
CA ASP A 209 -14.34 3.72 3.20
C ASP A 209 -14.19 4.48 1.87
N GLY A 210 -13.38 3.94 0.98
CA GLY A 210 -13.10 4.54 -0.32
C GLY A 210 -12.33 5.85 -0.20
N THR A 211 -11.64 6.12 0.91
CA THR A 211 -10.78 7.31 1.05
C THR A 211 -9.36 6.94 1.40
N CYS A 212 -8.42 7.76 0.92
CA CYS A 212 -7.01 7.60 1.20
C CYS A 212 -6.36 8.97 1.34
N SER A 213 -5.42 9.10 2.26
CA SER A 213 -4.53 10.22 2.39
C SER A 213 -3.09 9.76 2.24
N VAL A 214 -2.30 10.58 1.56
CA VAL A 214 -0.86 10.43 1.40
C VAL A 214 -0.16 11.54 2.15
N THR A 215 0.89 11.19 2.88
CA THR A 215 1.80 12.15 3.52
C THR A 215 3.23 11.74 3.21
N VAL A 216 4.01 12.62 2.59
CA VAL A 216 5.43 12.40 2.27
C VAL A 216 6.28 13.28 3.15
N MET A 217 7.22 12.67 3.89
CA MET A 217 8.10 13.37 4.81
C MET A 217 9.55 13.00 4.55
N THR A 218 10.46 13.92 4.86
CA THR A 218 11.87 13.60 5.01
C THR A 218 12.19 13.45 6.49
N SER A 219 13.13 12.56 6.79
CA SER A 219 13.65 12.35 8.14
C SER A 219 15.18 12.28 8.09
N ASP A 220 15.84 12.63 9.19
CA ASP A 220 17.27 12.41 9.37
C ASP A 220 17.62 10.97 9.76
N GLY A 221 16.61 10.11 9.94
CA GLY A 221 16.76 8.70 10.32
C GLY A 221 17.20 8.51 11.77
N GLN A 222 17.18 9.57 12.57
CA GLN A 222 17.48 9.53 14.00
C GLN A 222 16.16 9.38 14.77
N SER A 223 15.82 8.17 15.19
CA SER A 223 15.03 8.03 16.41
C SER A 223 16.01 8.04 17.57
N GLY A 224 15.90 8.99 18.49
CA GLY A 224 16.56 8.87 19.79
C GLY A 224 16.16 7.54 20.47
N SER A 225 16.68 7.28 21.67
CA SER A 225 16.24 6.16 22.53
C SER A 225 14.77 6.27 23.00
N ASP A 226 13.99 7.13 22.36
CA ASP A 226 12.65 7.50 22.76
C ASP A 226 11.66 6.47 22.18
N GLU A 227 10.71 6.08 23.01
CA GLU A 227 9.49 5.37 22.62
C GLU A 227 8.33 6.37 22.54
N GLY A 228 7.18 5.96 22.01
CA GLY A 228 6.02 6.86 21.83
C GLY A 228 6.03 7.75 20.58
N VAL A 229 5.25 8.84 20.67
CA VAL A 229 4.87 9.74 19.56
C VAL A 229 6.07 10.42 18.91
N ASP A 230 6.95 11.03 19.71
CA ASP A 230 8.15 11.72 19.22
C ASP A 230 9.01 10.80 18.35
N ALA A 231 9.16 9.54 18.78
CA ALA A 231 9.95 8.56 18.06
C ALA A 231 9.30 8.09 16.76
N ALA A 232 7.97 8.04 16.71
CA ALA A 232 7.24 7.75 15.48
C ALA A 232 7.40 8.90 14.48
N ILE A 233 7.24 10.15 14.91
CA ILE A 233 7.43 11.34 14.06
C ILE A 233 8.88 11.47 13.60
N ALA A 234 9.85 11.18 14.47
CA ALA A 234 11.27 11.18 14.11
C ALA A 234 11.60 10.18 12.99
N LYS A 235 10.85 9.08 12.90
CA LYS A 235 10.93 8.10 11.81
C LYS A 235 10.11 8.50 10.58
N GLY A 236 9.50 9.68 10.58
CA GLY A 236 8.61 10.15 9.53
C GLY A 236 7.24 9.47 9.55
N GLU A 237 6.83 8.81 10.64
CA GLU A 237 5.50 8.20 10.76
C GLU A 237 4.48 9.19 11.31
N ALA A 238 4.10 10.17 10.49
CA ALA A 238 2.94 11.03 10.73
C ALA A 238 2.01 10.99 9.52
N TYR A 239 0.71 10.91 9.79
CA TYR A 239 -0.33 10.74 8.78
C TYR A 239 -1.31 11.90 8.89
N ALA A 240 -1.42 12.72 7.86
CA ALA A 240 -2.47 13.72 7.78
C ALA A 240 -3.76 13.08 7.25
N TYR A 241 -4.92 13.31 7.86
CA TYR A 241 -6.21 12.87 7.34
C TYR A 241 -7.32 13.79 7.84
N GLY A 242 -8.18 14.30 6.95
CA GLY A 242 -9.33 15.14 7.33
C GLY A 242 -8.96 16.40 8.13
N GLY A 243 -7.79 16.99 7.90
CA GLY A 243 -7.30 18.16 8.65
C GLY A 243 -6.78 17.85 10.06
N LYS A 244 -6.64 16.57 10.41
CA LYS A 244 -6.05 16.09 11.67
C LYS A 244 -4.79 15.28 11.38
N TRP A 245 -3.99 15.08 12.42
CA TRP A 245 -2.79 14.27 12.36
C TRP A 245 -2.93 13.01 13.20
N TYR A 246 -2.30 11.94 12.73
CA TYR A 246 -2.32 10.65 13.37
C TYR A 246 -0.92 10.04 13.36
N THR A 247 -0.68 9.11 14.26
CA THR A 247 0.50 8.23 14.27
C THR A 247 0.16 6.87 14.87
N VAL A 248 1.09 5.94 14.79
CA VAL A 248 1.04 4.64 15.48
C VAL A 248 2.26 4.52 16.38
N THR A 249 2.07 3.99 17.58
CA THR A 249 3.15 3.88 18.56
C THR A 249 3.35 2.42 18.97
N LYS A 250 4.53 2.10 19.51
CA LYS A 250 4.89 0.71 19.82
C LYS A 250 4.07 0.13 20.97
N GLU A 251 3.62 1.00 21.88
CA GLU A 251 2.84 0.63 23.06
C GLU A 251 1.47 0.04 22.68
N ASP A 252 0.95 0.42 21.50
CA ASP A 252 -0.32 -0.06 20.97
C ASP A 252 -0.17 -1.30 20.06
N ILE A 253 1.04 -1.89 19.92
CA ILE A 253 1.21 -3.10 19.09
C ILE A 253 0.54 -4.30 19.75
N THR A 254 -0.34 -4.95 19.01
CA THR A 254 -1.04 -6.17 19.44
C THR A 254 -0.66 -7.41 18.64
N THR A 255 0.24 -7.28 17.66
CA THR A 255 0.84 -8.44 16.99
C THR A 255 1.72 -9.20 17.97
N ALA A 256 1.59 -10.53 18.00
CA ALA A 256 2.57 -11.37 18.69
C ALA A 256 3.91 -11.25 17.96
N THR A 257 4.85 -10.53 18.56
CA THR A 257 6.24 -10.47 18.09
C THR A 257 7.01 -11.60 18.74
N GLU A 258 7.55 -12.53 17.95
CA GLU A 258 8.53 -13.54 18.42
C GLU A 258 9.90 -12.93 18.70
#